data_AF-A0ABD1UY07-F1
#
_entry.id   AF-A0ABD1UY07-F1
#
_cell.length_a   1.000
_cell.length_b   1.000
_cell.length_c   1.000
_cell.angle_alpha   90.00
_cell.angle_beta   90.00
_cell.angle_gamma   90.00
#
_symmetry.space_group_name_H-M   'P 1'
#
loop_
_entity.id
_entity.type
_entity.pdbx_description
1 polymer ?
#
loop_
_entity_poly.entity_id
_entity_poly.type
_entity_poly.pdbx_seq_one_letter_code
_entity_poly.pdbx_strand_id
1 'polypeptide(L)'
;MVIPHLTENYGASRDPPERETPMCIVQSFPHNIDHCLTWASSEFEGLFEKTPAEVNTYLSSPSDYISAMKNSGDAQARDNLERVLKCIDRDKWDSFEDCITWARFNFENYFVNRVKQLTFTFPEDTVTSSGVPFWSAPKRFPHPLEFSIDDLSHLHFVMAASILQAEAFGIPIPDWVKSRKKKKMWSGWPVGPVVQNQAGLAQQFISPSKIGPGPARPGFMYGPSISGWARPGSPFAGSN
;
A
#
# COMPACT_ATOMS: atom_id res chain seq x y z
N MET A 1 -23.69 4.82 -37.28
CA MET A 1 -23.53 5.93 -38.25
C MET A 1 -24.47 7.04 -37.83
N VAL A 2 -23.96 8.22 -37.50
CA VAL A 2 -24.79 9.37 -37.10
C VAL A 2 -25.12 10.16 -38.35
N ILE A 3 -26.40 10.34 -38.64
CA ILE A 3 -26.91 11.07 -39.80
C ILE A 3 -27.49 12.40 -39.33
N PRO A 4 -26.93 13.55 -39.77
CA PRO A 4 -27.44 14.87 -39.40
C PRO A 4 -28.94 15.01 -39.68
N HIS A 5 -29.68 15.57 -38.72
CA HIS A 5 -31.14 15.79 -38.76
C HIS A 5 -32.02 14.53 -38.89
N LEU A 6 -31.46 13.32 -38.77
CA LEU A 6 -32.21 12.07 -38.91
C LEU A 6 -32.01 11.08 -37.75
N THR A 7 -30.79 10.93 -37.25
CA THR A 7 -30.53 10.04 -36.11
C THR A 7 -30.20 10.83 -34.85
N GLU A 8 -30.39 10.21 -33.70
CA GLU A 8 -29.84 10.71 -32.44
C GLU A 8 -28.31 10.77 -32.49
N ASN A 9 -27.73 11.68 -31.71
CA ASN A 9 -26.29 11.76 -31.54
C ASN A 9 -25.82 10.65 -30.58
N TYR A 10 -24.52 10.33 -30.62
CA TYR A 10 -23.93 9.27 -29.81
C TYR A 10 -24.15 9.46 -28.29
N GLY A 11 -24.26 10.71 -27.81
CA GLY A 11 -24.48 11.03 -26.40
C GLY A 11 -25.96 11.02 -25.96
N ALA A 12 -26.90 10.70 -26.84
CA ALA A 12 -28.33 10.62 -26.52
C ALA A 12 -28.66 9.37 -25.69
N SER A 13 -27.90 8.29 -25.86
CA SER A 13 -27.90 7.13 -24.97
C SER A 13 -26.77 7.24 -23.97
N ARG A 14 -27.08 7.03 -22.68
CA ARG A 14 -26.03 6.88 -21.66
C ARG A 14 -25.58 5.42 -21.65
N ASP A 15 -24.32 5.20 -22.02
CA ASP A 15 -23.67 3.93 -21.73
C ASP A 15 -23.62 3.70 -20.22
N PRO A 16 -23.70 2.45 -19.74
CA PRO A 16 -23.50 2.15 -18.34
C PRO A 16 -22.15 2.73 -17.87
N PRO A 17 -22.09 3.37 -16.70
CA PRO A 17 -20.82 3.82 -16.16
C PRO A 17 -19.89 2.60 -15.98
N GLU A 18 -18.59 2.83 -16.19
CA GLU A 18 -17.58 1.81 -15.95
C GLU A 18 -17.64 1.38 -14.48
N ARG A 19 -17.56 0.06 -14.24
CA ARG A 19 -17.66 -0.48 -12.88
C ARG A 19 -16.33 -0.30 -12.16
N GLU A 20 -16.27 0.71 -11.30
CA GLU A 20 -15.13 0.90 -10.40
C GLU A 20 -15.20 -0.07 -9.21
N THR A 21 -14.08 -0.72 -8.90
CA THR A 21 -13.99 -1.61 -7.73
C THR A 21 -13.81 -0.76 -6.46
N PRO A 22 -14.61 -0.98 -5.40
CA PRO A 22 -14.43 -0.28 -4.12
C PRO A 22 -13.01 -0.43 -3.56
N MET A 23 -12.44 0.66 -3.02
CA MET A 23 -11.06 0.72 -2.53
C MET A 23 -10.75 -0.36 -1.47
N CYS A 24 -11.71 -0.69 -0.61
CA CYS A 24 -11.53 -1.71 0.43
C CYS A 24 -11.36 -3.14 -0.13
N ILE A 25 -11.97 -3.44 -1.28
CA ILE A 25 -11.80 -4.73 -1.97
C ILE A 25 -10.42 -4.79 -2.61
N VAL A 26 -9.97 -3.70 -3.23
CA VAL A 26 -8.65 -3.60 -3.86
C VAL A 26 -7.52 -3.67 -2.84
N GLN A 27 -7.65 -2.97 -1.71
CA GLN A 27 -6.56 -2.85 -0.72
C GLN A 27 -6.49 -3.97 0.32
N SER A 28 -7.61 -4.65 0.62
CA SER A 28 -7.66 -5.56 1.78
C SER A 28 -8.28 -6.91 1.49
N PHE A 29 -9.26 -7.00 0.58
CA PHE A 29 -10.00 -8.24 0.33
C PHE A 29 -10.12 -8.60 -1.17
N PRO A 30 -9.00 -8.68 -1.91
CA PRO A 30 -9.03 -9.11 -3.29
C PRO A 30 -9.47 -10.58 -3.36
N HIS A 31 -10.30 -10.91 -4.33
CA HIS A 31 -10.86 -12.26 -4.48
C HIS A 31 -10.94 -12.75 -5.93
N ASN A 32 -10.67 -11.87 -6.91
CA ASN A 32 -10.46 -12.21 -8.31
C ASN A 32 -9.13 -11.60 -8.79
N ILE A 33 -8.69 -11.96 -10.00
CA ILE A 33 -7.45 -11.46 -10.57
C ILE A 33 -7.52 -9.97 -10.91
N ASP A 34 -8.69 -9.47 -11.31
CA ASP A 34 -8.88 -8.07 -11.69
C ASP A 34 -8.59 -7.13 -10.51
N HIS A 35 -9.02 -7.49 -9.29
CA HIS A 35 -8.72 -6.71 -8.08
C HIS A 35 -7.21 -6.65 -7.80
N CYS A 36 -6.50 -7.77 -8.02
CA CYS A 36 -5.05 -7.80 -7.87
C CYS A 36 -4.35 -6.94 -8.94
N LEU A 37 -4.85 -6.95 -10.18
CA LEU A 37 -4.31 -6.12 -11.27
C LEU A 37 -4.55 -4.63 -11.01
N THR A 38 -5.76 -4.24 -10.60
CA THR A 38 -6.07 -2.85 -10.21
C THR A 38 -5.19 -2.39 -9.06
N TRP A 39 -4.98 -3.25 -8.05
CA TRP A 39 -4.06 -2.95 -6.95
C TRP A 39 -2.62 -2.74 -7.45
N ALA A 40 -2.11 -3.66 -8.27
CA ALA A 40 -0.75 -3.58 -8.79
C ALA A 40 -0.52 -2.32 -9.65
N SER A 41 -1.48 -1.96 -10.51
CA SER A 41 -1.42 -0.72 -11.29
C SER A 41 -1.42 0.52 -10.40
N SER A 42 -2.27 0.54 -9.37
CA SER A 42 -2.34 1.65 -8.41
C SER A 42 -1.03 1.84 -7.64
N GLU A 43 -0.39 0.75 -7.20
CA GLU A 43 0.91 0.82 -6.52
C GLU A 43 2.02 1.27 -7.48
N PHE A 44 2.01 0.82 -8.74
CA PHE A 44 2.95 1.26 -9.77
C PHE A 44 2.86 2.78 -10.00
N GLU A 45 1.65 3.30 -10.28
CA GLU A 45 1.41 4.75 -10.42
C GLU A 45 1.81 5.51 -9.15
N GLY A 46 1.49 4.95 -7.97
CA GLY A 46 1.82 5.55 -6.69
C GLY A 46 3.32 5.74 -6.50
N LEU A 47 4.11 4.72 -6.81
CA LEU A 47 5.57 4.72 -6.62
C LEU A 47 6.34 5.46 -7.71
N PHE A 48 5.96 5.29 -8.98
CA PHE A 48 6.79 5.73 -10.10
C PHE A 48 6.25 6.94 -10.86
N GLU A 49 5.03 7.41 -10.56
CA GLU A 49 4.45 8.59 -11.18
C GLU A 49 4.12 9.66 -10.13
N LYS A 50 3.21 9.34 -9.19
CA LYS A 50 2.69 10.30 -8.20
C LYS A 50 3.76 10.75 -7.23
N THR A 51 4.54 9.82 -6.67
CA THR A 51 5.59 10.16 -5.69
C THR A 51 6.72 11.00 -6.31
N PRO A 52 7.30 10.63 -7.48
CA PRO A 52 8.29 11.48 -8.14
C PRO A 52 7.75 12.85 -8.55
N ALA A 53 6.50 12.94 -9.04
CA ALA A 53 5.88 14.22 -9.37
C ALA A 53 5.73 15.14 -8.14
N GLU A 54 5.32 14.58 -7.00
CA GLU A 54 5.19 15.32 -5.75
C GLU A 54 6.56 15.80 -5.24
N VAL A 55 7.57 14.94 -5.29
CA VAL A 55 8.96 15.29 -4.93
C VAL A 55 9.50 16.39 -5.83
N ASN A 56 9.30 16.30 -7.15
CA ASN A 56 9.73 17.33 -8.09
C ASN A 56 9.04 18.67 -7.83
N THR A 57 7.75 18.65 -7.44
CA THR A 57 7.02 19.85 -7.05
C THR A 57 7.62 20.48 -5.79
N TYR A 58 7.93 19.66 -4.77
CA TYR A 58 8.62 20.13 -3.57
C TYR A 58 10.01 20.71 -3.88
N LEU A 59 10.82 20.01 -4.69
CA LEU A 59 12.19 20.43 -5.04
C LEU A 59 12.22 21.71 -5.89
N SER A 60 11.19 21.95 -6.70
CA SER A 60 11.10 23.16 -7.53
C SER A 60 10.80 24.42 -6.71
N SER A 61 9.86 24.33 -5.77
CA SER A 61 9.46 25.47 -4.92
C SER A 61 9.15 25.02 -3.48
N PRO A 62 10.17 24.82 -2.61
CA PRO A 62 9.95 24.30 -1.25
C PRO A 62 9.06 25.20 -0.38
N SER A 63 9.20 26.53 -0.46
CA SER A 63 8.42 27.49 0.33
C SER A 63 6.93 27.46 -0.01
N ASP A 64 6.63 27.37 -1.30
CA ASP A 64 5.27 27.39 -1.83
C ASP A 64 4.58 26.06 -1.53
N TYR A 65 5.33 24.96 -1.69
CA TYR A 65 4.87 23.63 -1.32
C TYR A 65 4.51 23.53 0.17
N ILE A 66 5.39 23.98 1.07
CA ILE A 66 5.12 23.96 2.51
C ILE A 66 3.89 24.82 2.84
N SER A 67 3.73 25.97 2.18
CA SER A 67 2.58 26.84 2.37
C SER A 67 1.28 26.18 1.87
N ALA A 68 1.32 25.51 0.72
CA ALA A 68 0.20 24.73 0.21
C ALA A 68 -0.17 23.59 1.16
N MET A 69 0.81 22.85 1.68
CA MET A 69 0.55 21.75 2.63
C MET A 69 -0.09 22.24 3.93
N LYS A 70 0.33 23.40 4.47
CA LYS A 70 -0.31 24.02 5.64
C LYS A 70 -1.77 24.40 5.42
N ASN A 71 -2.16 24.67 4.17
CA ASN A 71 -3.53 25.02 3.78
C ASN A 71 -4.36 23.80 3.35
N SER A 72 -3.74 22.63 3.19
CA SER A 72 -4.41 21.39 2.86
C SER A 72 -4.92 20.68 4.12
N GLY A 73 -5.84 19.71 3.97
CA GLY A 73 -6.35 18.94 5.11
C GLY A 73 -5.26 18.07 5.75
N ASP A 74 -5.24 17.96 7.08
CA ASP A 74 -4.18 17.30 7.86
C ASP A 74 -3.77 15.92 7.33
N ALA A 75 -4.76 15.09 6.97
CA ALA A 75 -4.52 13.73 6.47
C ALA A 75 -3.80 13.73 5.11
N GLN A 76 -4.20 14.62 4.21
CA GLN A 76 -3.59 14.75 2.89
C GLN A 76 -2.19 15.34 2.99
N ALA A 77 -2.03 16.40 3.79
CA ALA A 77 -0.73 17.03 4.05
C ALA A 77 0.27 16.00 4.58
N ARG A 78 -0.17 15.17 5.53
CA ARG A 78 0.67 14.12 6.12
C ARG A 78 1.08 13.07 5.10
N ASP A 79 0.14 12.52 4.30
CA ASP A 79 0.47 11.50 3.30
C ASP A 79 1.48 12.03 2.27
N ASN A 80 1.25 13.24 1.75
CA ASN A 80 2.14 13.86 0.77
C ASN A 80 3.54 14.12 1.36
N LEU A 81 3.63 14.71 2.56
CA LEU A 81 4.91 14.96 3.22
C LEU A 81 5.67 13.66 3.55
N GLU A 82 4.96 12.62 3.99
CA GLU A 82 5.57 11.32 4.30
C GLU A 82 6.14 10.65 3.03
N ARG A 83 5.44 10.75 1.90
CA ARG A 83 5.94 10.30 0.59
C ARG A 83 7.21 11.04 0.17
N VAL A 84 7.19 12.36 0.26
CA VAL A 84 8.36 13.20 -0.10
C VAL A 84 9.55 12.86 0.79
N LEU A 85 9.33 12.78 2.11
CA LEU A 85 10.39 12.46 3.07
C LEU A 85 10.94 11.04 2.85
N LYS A 86 10.07 10.06 2.61
CA LYS A 86 10.50 8.69 2.32
C LYS A 86 11.37 8.64 1.07
N CYS A 87 10.95 9.30 -0.01
CA CYS A 87 11.69 9.31 -1.28
C CYS A 87 13.07 9.98 -1.16
N ILE A 88 13.16 11.11 -0.45
CA ILE A 88 14.39 11.91 -0.36
C ILE A 88 15.38 11.37 0.69
N ASP A 89 14.89 10.88 1.84
CA ASP A 89 15.74 10.50 2.99
C ASP A 89 15.90 8.98 3.12
N ARG A 90 14.82 8.21 2.98
CA ARG A 90 14.81 6.77 3.28
C ARG A 90 15.13 5.90 2.08
N ASP A 91 14.73 6.33 0.89
CA ASP A 91 14.90 5.61 -0.37
C ASP A 91 15.98 6.25 -1.26
N LYS A 92 16.95 6.97 -0.67
CA LYS A 92 18.12 7.46 -1.40
C LYS A 92 19.11 6.32 -1.60
N TRP A 93 19.22 5.87 -2.84
CA TRP A 93 20.06 4.76 -3.24
C TRP A 93 21.08 5.26 -4.27
N ASP A 94 22.36 4.94 -4.08
CA ASP A 94 23.44 5.45 -4.94
C ASP A 94 23.96 4.37 -5.91
N SER A 95 23.48 3.13 -5.78
CA SER A 95 23.89 1.97 -6.57
C SER A 95 22.72 1.08 -6.99
N PHE A 96 22.95 0.19 -7.97
CA PHE A 96 21.91 -0.75 -8.41
C PHE A 96 21.66 -1.85 -7.36
N GLU A 97 22.68 -2.19 -6.57
CA GLU A 97 22.63 -3.07 -5.40
C GLU A 97 21.62 -2.57 -4.37
N ASP A 98 21.61 -1.27 -4.14
CA ASP A 98 20.66 -0.62 -3.25
C ASP A 98 19.23 -0.70 -3.80
N CYS A 99 19.03 -0.55 -5.12
CA CYS A 99 17.73 -0.75 -5.76
C CYS A 99 17.19 -2.17 -5.57
N ILE A 100 18.07 -3.18 -5.63
CA ILE A 100 17.70 -4.58 -5.36
C ILE A 100 17.29 -4.75 -3.90
N THR A 101 18.03 -4.15 -2.99
CA THR A 101 17.72 -4.17 -1.56
C THR A 101 16.37 -3.50 -1.29
N TRP A 102 16.11 -2.34 -1.88
CA TRP A 102 14.81 -1.65 -1.82
C TRP A 102 13.67 -2.51 -2.37
N ALA A 103 13.87 -3.18 -3.51
CA ALA A 103 12.88 -4.09 -4.08
C ALA A 103 12.58 -5.28 -3.15
N ARG A 104 13.60 -5.81 -2.47
CA ARG A 104 13.43 -6.86 -1.44
C ARG A 104 12.63 -6.37 -0.24
N PHE A 105 12.90 -5.16 0.25
CA PHE A 105 12.10 -4.53 1.31
C PHE A 105 10.64 -4.34 0.90
N ASN A 106 10.38 -3.89 -0.32
CA ASN A 106 9.01 -3.71 -0.81
C ASN A 106 8.27 -5.04 -0.96
N PHE A 107 8.94 -6.09 -1.41
CA PHE A 107 8.35 -7.43 -1.43
C PHE A 107 7.90 -7.86 -0.03
N GLU A 108 8.78 -7.71 0.97
CA GLU A 108 8.48 -8.06 2.35
C GLU A 108 7.30 -7.23 2.88
N ASN A 109 7.29 -5.92 2.59
CA ASN A 109 6.21 -5.05 3.00
C ASN A 109 4.86 -5.43 2.39
N TYR A 110 4.80 -5.65 1.08
CA TYR A 110 3.54 -5.93 0.38
C TYR A 110 2.99 -7.33 0.66
N PHE A 111 3.83 -8.36 0.53
CA PHE A 111 3.37 -9.74 0.50
C PHE A 111 3.51 -10.46 1.84
N VAL A 112 4.17 -9.84 2.81
CA VAL A 112 4.43 -10.45 4.13
C VAL A 112 3.91 -9.57 5.26
N ASN A 113 4.45 -8.36 5.45
CA ASN A 113 4.13 -7.51 6.60
C ASN A 113 2.68 -7.03 6.58
N ARG A 114 2.18 -6.54 5.43
CA ARG A 114 0.77 -6.13 5.30
C ARG A 114 -0.19 -7.30 5.55
N VAL A 115 0.16 -8.50 5.06
CA VAL A 115 -0.65 -9.71 5.26
C VAL A 115 -0.62 -10.17 6.74
N LYS A 116 0.54 -10.14 7.38
CA LYS A 116 0.69 -10.41 8.83
C LYS A 116 -0.14 -9.42 9.65
N GLN A 117 -0.11 -8.13 9.31
CA GLN A 117 -0.91 -7.12 10.00
C GLN A 117 -2.41 -7.36 9.83
N LEU A 118 -2.85 -7.71 8.61
CA LEU A 118 -4.26 -7.99 8.33
C LEU A 118 -4.76 -9.22 9.10
N THR A 119 -3.99 -10.31 9.08
CA THR A 119 -4.32 -11.57 9.78
C THR A 119 -4.21 -11.45 11.30
N PHE A 120 -3.34 -10.59 11.82
CA PHE A 120 -3.32 -10.23 13.24
C PHE A 120 -4.57 -9.43 13.64
N THR A 121 -5.00 -8.50 12.79
CA THR A 121 -6.18 -7.65 13.05
C THR A 121 -7.48 -8.45 12.95
N PHE A 122 -7.56 -9.37 11.99
CA PHE A 122 -8.69 -10.28 11.79
C PHE A 122 -8.19 -11.73 11.75
N PRO A 123 -7.97 -12.37 12.91
CA PRO A 123 -7.65 -13.79 13.00
C PRO A 123 -8.62 -14.66 12.20
N GLU A 124 -8.16 -15.85 11.78
CA GLU A 124 -8.93 -16.76 10.91
C GLU A 124 -10.27 -17.17 11.54
N ASP A 125 -10.29 -17.32 12.86
CA ASP A 125 -11.44 -17.69 13.68
C ASP A 125 -12.33 -16.49 14.06
N THR A 126 -12.05 -15.29 13.55
CA THR A 126 -12.86 -14.10 13.83
C THR A 126 -14.30 -14.32 13.39
N VAL A 127 -15.24 -14.07 14.30
CA VAL A 127 -16.68 -14.14 14.05
C VAL A 127 -17.28 -12.74 14.08
N THR A 128 -18.20 -12.44 13.17
CA THR A 128 -18.94 -11.17 13.17
C THR A 128 -19.93 -11.10 14.33
N SER A 129 -20.49 -9.92 14.59
CA SER A 129 -21.54 -9.72 15.59
C SER A 129 -22.80 -10.56 15.35
N SER A 130 -23.03 -10.99 14.11
CA SER A 130 -24.12 -11.88 13.71
C SER A 130 -23.80 -13.37 13.85
N GLY A 131 -22.63 -13.74 14.39
CA GLY A 131 -22.25 -15.14 14.59
C GLY A 131 -21.72 -15.85 13.36
N VAL A 132 -21.47 -15.14 12.26
CA VAL A 132 -20.94 -15.71 11.00
C VAL A 132 -19.42 -15.52 10.94
N PRO A 133 -18.64 -16.48 10.42
CA PRO A 133 -17.20 -16.28 10.21
C PRO A 133 -16.92 -15.02 9.39
N PHE A 134 -15.98 -14.18 9.84
CA PHE A 134 -15.57 -12.98 9.14
C PHE A 134 -15.01 -13.30 7.75
N TRP A 135 -14.24 -14.38 7.65
CA TRP A 135 -13.64 -14.91 6.43
C TRP A 135 -14.57 -15.87 5.69
N SER A 136 -15.77 -15.39 5.37
CA SER A 136 -16.71 -16.07 4.48
C SER A 136 -16.68 -15.47 3.07
N ALA A 137 -17.09 -16.26 2.07
CA ALA A 137 -17.20 -15.78 0.69
C ALA A 137 -17.93 -14.42 0.61
N PRO A 138 -17.42 -13.46 -0.18
CA PRO A 138 -16.30 -13.57 -1.14
C PRO A 138 -14.90 -13.40 -0.53
N LYS A 139 -14.79 -13.14 0.78
CA LYS A 139 -13.49 -12.92 1.44
C LYS A 139 -12.73 -14.22 1.57
N ARG A 140 -11.43 -14.15 1.33
CA ARG A 140 -10.49 -15.28 1.43
C ARG A 140 -9.45 -14.96 2.50
N PHE A 141 -9.21 -15.89 3.41
CA PHE A 141 -8.13 -15.72 4.38
C PHE A 141 -6.77 -15.74 3.65
N PRO A 142 -5.94 -14.70 3.80
CA PRO A 142 -4.64 -14.62 3.13
C PRO A 142 -3.55 -15.29 3.97
N HIS A 143 -2.48 -15.73 3.30
CA HIS A 143 -1.27 -16.22 3.96
C HIS A 143 -0.07 -15.37 3.55
N PRO A 144 0.79 -14.95 4.50
CA PRO A 144 1.99 -14.20 4.17
C PRO A 144 2.94 -15.08 3.36
N LEU A 145 3.55 -14.51 2.32
CA LEU A 145 4.53 -15.23 1.52
C LEU A 145 5.88 -15.34 2.23
N GLU A 146 6.67 -16.34 1.86
CA GLU A 146 8.08 -16.41 2.17
C GLU A 146 8.86 -16.20 0.87
N PHE A 147 9.81 -15.28 0.87
CA PHE A 147 10.60 -15.03 -0.33
C PHE A 147 11.47 -16.24 -0.67
N SER A 148 11.48 -16.57 -1.96
CA SER A 148 12.31 -17.63 -2.51
C SER A 148 12.88 -17.18 -3.84
N ILE A 149 14.18 -17.42 -4.03
CA ILE A 149 14.87 -17.18 -5.30
C ILE A 149 14.51 -18.21 -6.37
N ASP A 150 13.94 -19.35 -5.98
CA ASP A 150 13.53 -20.40 -6.92
C ASP A 150 12.15 -20.09 -7.52
N ASP A 151 11.37 -19.22 -6.88
CA ASP A 151 10.11 -18.74 -7.42
C ASP A 151 10.34 -17.61 -8.43
N LEU A 152 9.99 -17.88 -9.69
CA LEU A 152 10.14 -16.93 -10.78
C LEU A 152 9.30 -15.66 -10.60
N SER A 153 8.14 -15.73 -9.95
CA SER A 153 7.30 -14.57 -9.70
C SER A 153 7.95 -13.61 -8.69
N HIS A 154 8.56 -14.16 -7.64
CA HIS A 154 9.32 -13.40 -6.65
C HIS A 154 10.54 -12.74 -7.28
N LEU A 155 11.30 -13.48 -8.09
CA LEU A 155 12.43 -12.92 -8.85
C LEU A 155 11.98 -11.83 -9.82
N HIS A 156 10.92 -12.05 -10.60
CA HIS A 156 10.43 -11.06 -11.56
C HIS A 156 9.98 -9.78 -10.87
N PHE A 157 9.32 -9.86 -9.70
CA PHE A 157 8.99 -8.69 -8.90
C PHE A 157 10.24 -7.90 -8.52
N VAL A 158 11.24 -8.57 -7.91
CA VAL A 158 12.48 -7.93 -7.47
C VAL A 158 13.20 -7.30 -8.66
N MET A 159 13.35 -8.03 -9.76
CA MET A 159 13.97 -7.53 -10.98
C MET A 159 13.29 -6.27 -11.51
N ALA A 160 11.97 -6.33 -11.72
CA ALA A 160 11.22 -5.21 -12.28
C ALA A 160 11.25 -3.98 -11.36
N ALA A 161 11.02 -4.17 -10.06
CA ALA A 161 11.05 -3.11 -9.08
C ALA A 161 12.44 -2.45 -8.99
N SER A 162 13.52 -3.23 -9.01
CA SER A 162 14.90 -2.70 -8.96
C SER A 162 15.22 -1.86 -10.20
N ILE A 163 14.81 -2.32 -11.38
CA ILE A 163 15.02 -1.61 -12.64
C ILE A 163 14.25 -0.29 -12.64
N LEU A 164 12.97 -0.32 -12.27
CA LEU A 164 12.14 0.88 -12.22
C LEU A 164 12.65 1.91 -11.21
N GLN A 165 13.12 1.45 -10.05
CA GLN A 165 13.76 2.32 -9.06
C GLN A 165 15.05 2.95 -9.61
N ALA A 166 15.88 2.16 -10.29
CA ALA A 166 17.10 2.68 -10.90
C ALA A 166 16.81 3.74 -11.97
N GLU A 167 15.83 3.49 -12.85
CA GLU A 167 15.38 4.48 -13.85
C GLU A 167 14.84 5.76 -13.19
N ALA A 168 14.00 5.64 -12.15
CA ALA A 168 13.39 6.78 -11.48
C ALA A 168 14.41 7.71 -10.80
N PHE A 169 15.54 7.17 -10.35
CA PHE A 169 16.61 7.91 -9.69
C PHE A 169 17.84 8.18 -10.59
N GLY A 170 17.80 7.76 -11.86
CA GLY A 170 18.91 7.94 -12.80
C GLY A 170 20.16 7.10 -12.48
N ILE A 171 19.98 5.97 -11.78
CA ILE A 171 21.06 5.06 -11.39
C ILE A 171 21.43 4.16 -12.59
N PRO A 172 22.71 4.02 -12.95
CA PRO A 172 23.12 3.17 -14.07
C PRO A 172 22.71 1.71 -13.88
N ILE A 173 21.94 1.17 -14.83
CA ILE A 173 21.54 -0.25 -14.82
C ILE A 173 22.63 -1.09 -15.50
N PRO A 174 23.24 -2.07 -14.79
CA PRO A 174 24.27 -2.93 -15.35
C PRO A 174 23.81 -3.76 -16.55
N ASP A 175 24.69 -3.99 -17.52
CA ASP A 175 24.35 -4.73 -18.76
C ASP A 175 23.86 -6.16 -18.52
N TRP A 176 24.29 -6.79 -17.42
CA TRP A 176 23.87 -8.14 -17.07
C TRP A 176 22.38 -8.22 -16.70
N VAL A 177 21.80 -7.14 -16.17
CA VAL A 177 20.36 -7.01 -15.86
C VAL A 177 19.54 -7.01 -17.15
N LYS A 178 20.04 -6.34 -18.18
CA LYS A 178 19.42 -6.25 -19.51
C LYS A 178 19.52 -7.57 -20.29
N SER A 179 20.40 -8.48 -19.87
CA SER A 179 20.62 -9.76 -20.53
C SER A 179 19.64 -10.85 -20.07
N ARG A 180 18.59 -11.07 -20.87
CA ARG A 180 17.56 -12.13 -20.65
C ARG A 180 18.16 -13.56 -20.49
N LYS A 181 19.40 -13.78 -20.92
CA LYS A 181 20.12 -15.08 -20.88
C LYS A 181 20.82 -15.37 -19.55
N LYS A 182 20.91 -14.42 -18.61
CA LYS A 182 21.67 -14.57 -17.35
C LYS A 182 20.78 -14.70 -16.10
N LYS A 183 19.67 -15.46 -16.17
CA LYS A 183 18.84 -15.79 -14.99
C LYS A 183 19.64 -16.36 -13.81
N LYS A 184 20.70 -17.13 -14.09
CA LYS A 184 21.61 -17.71 -13.07
C LYS A 184 22.40 -16.68 -12.24
N MET A 185 22.51 -15.43 -12.70
CA MET A 185 23.17 -14.37 -11.91
C MET A 185 22.24 -13.76 -10.86
N TRP A 186 20.93 -13.70 -11.12
CA TRP A 186 19.94 -13.27 -10.13
C TRP A 186 19.83 -14.27 -8.96
N SER A 187 20.06 -15.56 -9.22
CA SER A 187 20.08 -16.61 -8.19
C SER A 187 21.38 -16.69 -7.39
N GLY A 188 22.47 -16.06 -7.87
CA GLY A 188 23.80 -16.12 -7.23
C GLY A 188 24.18 -14.88 -6.44
N TRP A 189 23.31 -13.87 -6.42
CA TRP A 189 23.52 -12.65 -5.66
C TRP A 189 23.08 -12.86 -4.20
N PRO A 190 23.73 -12.21 -3.22
CA PRO A 190 23.30 -12.25 -1.85
C PRO A 190 22.03 -11.40 -1.71
N VAL A 191 20.90 -11.88 -2.22
CA VAL A 191 19.58 -11.64 -1.65
C VAL A 191 19.50 -12.40 -0.33
N GLY A 192 20.44 -12.07 0.57
CA GLY A 192 20.49 -12.59 1.92
C GLY A 192 19.29 -12.11 2.71
N PRO A 193 19.07 -12.67 3.92
CA PRO A 193 18.07 -12.13 4.82
C PRO A 193 18.32 -10.64 4.99
N VAL A 194 17.24 -9.86 4.89
CA VAL A 194 17.24 -8.44 5.23
C VAL A 194 17.69 -8.33 6.68
N VAL A 195 18.96 -8.01 6.92
CA VAL A 195 19.44 -7.66 8.25
C VAL A 195 18.89 -6.27 8.53
N GLN A 196 17.88 -6.18 9.39
CA GLN A 196 17.39 -4.91 9.93
C GLN A 196 18.50 -4.26 10.78
N ASN A 197 19.47 -3.61 10.14
CA ASN A 197 20.31 -2.61 10.82
C ASN A 197 19.60 -1.25 10.87
N GLN A 198 18.30 -1.27 11.22
CA GLN A 198 17.53 -0.14 11.71
C GLN A 198 16.53 -0.63 12.78
N ALA A 199 17.02 -1.44 13.72
CA ALA A 199 16.37 -1.62 15.02
C ALA A 199 16.50 -0.29 15.80
N GLY A 200 15.65 0.68 15.48
CA GLY A 200 15.66 1.98 16.16
C GLY A 200 14.33 2.74 16.16
N LEU A 201 13.38 2.44 15.27
CA LEU A 201 12.15 3.26 15.17
C LEU A 201 10.84 2.47 15.07
N ALA A 202 10.85 1.14 15.01
CA ALA A 202 9.62 0.34 15.03
C ALA A 202 9.01 0.13 16.44
N GLN A 203 9.56 0.75 17.49
CA GLN A 203 9.14 0.53 18.89
C GLN A 203 8.50 1.73 19.58
N GLN A 204 8.15 2.82 18.88
CA GLN A 204 7.43 3.94 19.51
C GLN A 204 5.90 3.82 19.55
N PHE A 205 5.33 2.70 19.08
CA PHE A 205 3.88 2.46 19.18
C PHE A 205 3.51 1.09 19.77
N ILE A 206 4.22 0.59 20.78
CA ILE A 206 3.62 -0.34 21.76
C ILE A 206 4.21 -0.04 23.15
N SER A 207 3.46 0.64 24.01
CA SER A 207 3.51 0.40 25.46
C SER A 207 2.21 0.88 26.14
N PRO A 208 1.41 -0.02 26.75
CA PRO A 208 0.24 0.35 27.51
C PRO A 208 0.64 0.49 29.00
N SER A 209 1.20 1.62 29.41
CA SER A 209 1.15 2.00 30.83
C SER A 209 1.54 3.47 31.05
N LYS A 210 0.78 4.12 31.95
CA LYS A 210 0.94 5.46 32.53
C LYS A 210 0.18 6.61 31.86
N ILE A 211 -1.14 6.68 32.08
CA ILE A 211 -1.83 7.95 32.36
C ILE A 211 -2.94 7.67 33.40
N GLY A 212 -2.85 8.28 34.58
CA GLY A 212 -3.89 8.27 35.62
C GLY A 212 -5.07 9.21 35.28
N PRO A 213 -6.14 9.25 36.10
CA PRO A 213 -7.40 9.85 35.69
C PRO A 213 -7.34 11.39 35.77
N GLY A 214 -7.65 12.06 34.66
CA GLY A 214 -7.78 13.52 34.56
C GLY A 214 -8.77 13.88 33.44
N PRO A 215 -9.45 15.04 33.54
CA PRO A 215 -10.90 15.11 33.31
C PRO A 215 -11.32 15.23 31.84
N ALA A 216 -12.52 14.73 31.57
CA ALA A 216 -13.20 14.70 30.28
C ALA A 216 -13.37 16.09 29.65
N ARG A 217 -12.98 16.21 28.37
CA ARG A 217 -13.48 17.22 27.42
C ARG A 217 -13.58 16.63 26.00
N PRO A 218 -14.49 17.17 25.16
CA PRO A 218 -15.11 16.39 24.10
C PRO A 218 -14.48 16.59 22.71
N GLY A 219 -14.42 15.48 21.95
CA GLY A 219 -14.71 15.43 20.51
C GLY A 219 -13.65 15.93 19.53
N PHE A 220 -12.72 15.06 19.14
CA PHE A 220 -12.12 15.05 17.80
C PHE A 220 -11.79 13.61 17.41
N MET A 221 -12.63 12.99 16.57
CA MET A 221 -12.35 11.72 15.92
C MET A 221 -11.66 11.99 14.58
N TYR A 222 -10.37 11.66 14.48
CA TYR A 222 -9.69 11.49 13.18
C TYR A 222 -9.58 9.98 12.91
N GLY A 223 -10.23 9.54 11.84
CA GLY A 223 -10.12 8.23 11.23
C GLY A 223 -11.15 8.15 10.09
N PRO A 224 -10.83 7.58 8.93
CA PRO A 224 -11.85 7.27 7.95
C PRO A 224 -12.79 6.26 8.59
N SER A 225 -14.02 6.73 8.82
CA SER A 225 -15.07 5.99 9.47
C SER A 225 -15.43 4.74 8.68
N ILE A 226 -15.06 3.58 9.20
CA ILE A 226 -15.81 2.33 9.05
C ILE A 226 -16.74 2.17 10.27
N SER A 227 -17.56 3.19 10.58
CA SER A 227 -18.64 3.07 11.55
C SER A 227 -19.85 2.40 10.88
N GLY A 228 -19.93 1.08 11.01
CA GLY A 228 -21.09 0.34 10.54
C GLY A 228 -21.33 -1.00 11.21
N TRP A 229 -20.62 -1.35 12.28
CA TRP A 229 -20.88 -2.60 13.02
C TRP A 229 -20.64 -2.36 14.51
N ALA A 230 -21.72 -2.01 15.21
CA ALA A 230 -21.74 -1.95 16.66
C ALA A 230 -21.43 -3.35 17.24
N ARG A 231 -20.59 -3.39 18.27
CA ARG A 231 -20.36 -4.58 19.11
C ARG A 231 -21.65 -4.91 19.88
N PRO A 232 -22.18 -6.14 19.86
CA PRO A 232 -23.18 -6.57 20.83
C PRO A 232 -22.47 -6.91 22.15
N GLY A 233 -22.74 -6.14 23.19
CA GLY A 233 -22.52 -6.55 24.58
C GLY A 233 -23.66 -7.46 25.03
N SER A 234 -23.29 -8.58 25.65
CA SER A 234 -24.11 -9.61 26.29
C SER A 234 -24.69 -9.14 27.65
N PRO A 235 -25.61 -9.91 28.27
CA PRO A 235 -26.75 -9.38 29.02
C PRO A 235 -26.45 -9.11 30.50
N PHE A 236 -27.15 -8.14 31.08
CA PHE A 236 -27.32 -8.05 32.53
C PHE A 236 -28.78 -8.34 32.89
N ALA A 237 -28.96 -9.40 33.67
CA ALA A 237 -30.15 -9.69 34.44
C ALA A 237 -30.20 -8.82 35.71
N GLY A 238 -31.41 -8.48 36.17
CA GLY A 238 -31.66 -7.99 37.54
C GLY A 238 -32.84 -7.04 37.68
N SER A 239 -33.95 -7.56 38.23
CA SER A 239 -34.92 -6.95 39.18
C SER A 239 -34.84 -5.44 39.42
N ASN A 240 -35.92 -4.67 39.42
CA ASN A 240 -37.24 -4.86 40.04
C ASN A 240 -38.25 -3.96 39.33
#